data_AF-A0A522X9R2-F1
#
_entry.id   AF-A0A522X9R2-F1
#
_cell.length_a   1.000
_cell.length_b   1.000
_cell.length_c   1.000
_cell.angle_alpha   90.00
_cell.angle_beta   90.00
_cell.angle_gamma   90.00
#
_symmetry.space_group_name_H-M   'P 1'
#
loop_
_entity.id
_entity.type
_entity.pdbx_description
1 polymer ?
#
loop_
_entity_poly.entity_id
_entity_poly.type
_entity_poly.pdbx_seq_one_letter_code
_entity_poly.pdbx_strand_id
1 'polypeptide(L)'
;MTLQEKISATIAILQQAARDFAPVCFANSLGAEDMVLTDLIAKLPLQMPSPQSSPASGRGGEREKQLLIPEMFSLDTGRLPQETYDLMQAVRKRYSVPLKIYFPDSKLVEEYVAQNGVNGFYDSVESRKRCCYIRKVEPLRRALSGKRAWITGMRRDQAVTRGSLEVSSFDADHGMQKFNPLLDWTNAEVWEYIRQNNVPYNKLHDRFYPSIGCAPCTRSVTPGEDIRSGRWWWESAEGKECGLHVGARFAPHPNPLDETTSHSTRLQTTAAKSLVIPEGEGTIVLSPSGGKLDRGLAP
;
A
#
# COMPACT_ATOMS: atom_id res chain seq x y z
N MET A 1 24.46 0.16 -21.21
CA MET A 1 23.23 -0.20 -21.93
C MET A 1 22.53 1.07 -22.36
N THR A 2 22.02 1.11 -23.59
CA THR A 2 21.11 2.16 -24.07
C THR A 2 19.75 2.05 -23.39
N LEU A 3 18.93 3.11 -23.45
CA LEU A 3 17.56 3.05 -22.93
C LEU A 3 16.74 1.93 -23.61
N GLN A 4 16.92 1.71 -24.91
CA GLN A 4 16.22 0.66 -25.65
C GLN A 4 16.62 -0.76 -25.19
N GLU A 5 17.91 -0.97 -24.88
CA GLU A 5 18.39 -2.23 -24.30
C GLU A 5 17.79 -2.45 -22.90
N LYS A 6 17.72 -1.40 -22.08
CA LYS A 6 17.09 -1.48 -20.75
C LYS A 6 15.59 -1.79 -20.83
N ILE A 7 14.86 -1.14 -21.74
CA ILE A 7 13.46 -1.46 -22.02
C ILE A 7 13.30 -2.93 -22.39
N SER A 8 14.13 -3.43 -23.31
CA SER A 8 14.08 -4.82 -23.78
C SER A 8 14.37 -5.81 -22.64
N ALA A 9 15.37 -5.52 -21.80
CA ALA A 9 15.69 -6.33 -20.62
C ALA A 9 14.56 -6.33 -19.59
N THR A 10 13.96 -5.17 -19.31
CA THR A 10 12.80 -5.06 -18.40
C THR A 10 11.61 -5.86 -18.92
N ILE A 11 11.31 -5.79 -20.22
CA ILE A 11 10.25 -6.61 -20.85
C ILE A 11 10.56 -8.10 -20.70
N ALA A 12 11.80 -8.53 -20.93
CA ALA A 12 12.19 -9.93 -20.78
C ALA A 12 11.99 -10.45 -19.35
N ILE A 13 12.32 -9.63 -18.33
CA ILE A 13 12.08 -9.95 -16.91
C ILE A 13 10.58 -10.07 -16.61
N LEU A 14 9.77 -9.13 -17.09
CA LEU A 14 8.31 -9.17 -16.89
C LEU A 14 7.70 -10.42 -17.54
N GLN A 15 8.13 -10.77 -18.75
CA GLN A 15 7.68 -11.97 -19.43
C GLN A 15 8.16 -13.25 -18.74
N GLN A 16 9.38 -13.27 -18.20
CA GLN A 16 9.88 -14.39 -17.40
C GLN A 16 9.03 -14.60 -16.16
N ALA A 17 8.76 -13.53 -15.39
CA ALA A 17 7.90 -13.60 -14.21
C ALA A 17 6.52 -14.18 -14.57
N ALA A 18 5.91 -13.71 -15.66
CA ALA A 18 4.63 -14.19 -16.13
C ALA A 18 4.64 -15.67 -16.55
N ARG A 19 5.68 -16.13 -17.26
CA ARG A 19 5.78 -17.52 -17.71
C ARG A 19 6.03 -18.49 -16.56
N ASP A 20 6.93 -18.14 -15.64
CA ASP A 20 7.48 -19.10 -14.68
C ASP A 20 6.74 -19.04 -13.32
N PHE A 21 6.08 -17.92 -13.02
CA PHE A 21 5.51 -17.62 -11.71
C PHE A 21 4.08 -17.04 -11.75
N ALA A 22 3.31 -17.28 -12.81
CA ALA A 22 1.88 -16.95 -12.80
C ALA A 22 1.14 -17.72 -11.68
N PRO A 23 0.17 -17.10 -10.96
CA PRO A 23 -0.29 -15.72 -11.14
C PRO A 23 0.68 -14.67 -10.56
N VAL A 24 1.01 -13.66 -11.37
CA VAL A 24 1.90 -12.55 -10.98
C VAL A 24 1.08 -11.32 -10.62
N CYS A 25 1.56 -10.55 -9.66
CA CYS A 25 1.03 -9.23 -9.34
C CYS A 25 2.11 -8.14 -9.39
N PHE A 26 1.71 -6.91 -9.67
CA PHE A 26 2.54 -5.72 -9.62
C PHE A 26 1.95 -4.72 -8.62
N ALA A 27 2.70 -4.43 -7.56
CA ALA A 27 2.34 -3.38 -6.61
C ALA A 27 2.74 -2.01 -7.18
N ASN A 28 1.74 -1.20 -7.49
CA ASN A 28 1.88 0.10 -8.11
C ASN A 28 1.54 1.21 -7.10
N SER A 29 2.58 1.91 -6.62
CA SER A 29 2.45 3.06 -5.74
C SER A 29 2.20 4.39 -6.48
N LEU A 30 2.14 4.34 -7.82
CA LEU A 30 1.97 5.47 -8.72
C LEU A 30 3.12 6.50 -8.67
N GLY A 31 4.30 6.04 -8.24
CA GLY A 31 5.57 6.77 -8.43
C GLY A 31 6.05 6.69 -9.88
N ALA A 32 7.06 7.50 -10.23
CA ALA A 32 7.59 7.59 -11.59
C ALA A 32 8.02 6.22 -12.16
N GLU A 33 8.80 5.43 -11.41
CA GLU A 33 9.17 4.06 -11.77
C GLU A 33 7.97 3.14 -12.00
N ASP A 34 6.97 3.21 -11.13
CA ASP A 34 5.80 2.34 -11.22
C ASP A 34 4.97 2.69 -12.44
N MET A 35 4.98 3.97 -12.86
CA MET A 35 4.35 4.41 -14.10
C MET A 35 5.08 3.91 -15.35
N VAL A 36 6.41 3.77 -15.32
CA VAL A 36 7.16 3.08 -16.38
C VAL A 36 6.74 1.62 -16.46
N LEU A 37 6.71 0.90 -15.34
CA LEU A 37 6.24 -0.49 -15.31
C LEU A 37 4.78 -0.63 -15.73
N THR A 38 3.91 0.31 -15.36
CA THR A 38 2.50 0.33 -15.77
C THR A 38 2.39 0.41 -17.29
N ASP A 39 3.11 1.34 -17.92
CA ASP A 39 3.08 1.51 -19.36
C ASP A 39 3.68 0.28 -20.08
N LEU A 40 4.81 -0.25 -19.58
CA LEU A 40 5.42 -1.46 -20.12
C LEU A 40 4.50 -2.68 -19.99
N ILE A 41 3.86 -2.89 -18.83
CA ILE A 41 2.91 -3.99 -18.60
C ILE A 41 1.66 -3.83 -19.46
N ALA A 42 1.14 -2.61 -19.63
CA ALA A 42 0.00 -2.35 -20.50
C ALA A 42 0.33 -2.54 -21.99
N LYS A 43 1.61 -2.37 -22.37
CA LYS A 43 2.15 -2.66 -23.71
C LYS A 43 2.67 -4.09 -23.84
N LEU A 44 2.78 -4.86 -22.75
CA LEU A 44 3.12 -6.27 -22.85
C LEU A 44 2.11 -6.93 -23.78
N PRO A 45 2.59 -7.84 -24.62
CA PRO A 45 1.85 -8.38 -25.74
C PRO A 45 0.36 -8.72 -25.52
N LEU A 46 -0.65 -8.47 -26.39
CA LEU A 46 -0.82 -7.98 -27.78
C LEU A 46 0.19 -8.41 -28.89
N GLN A 47 1.31 -9.01 -28.53
CA GLN A 47 2.44 -9.50 -29.34
C GLN A 47 2.93 -10.86 -28.80
N MET A 48 2.01 -11.70 -28.30
CA MET A 48 2.32 -13.11 -28.17
C MET A 48 2.51 -13.59 -29.60
N PRO A 49 3.48 -14.45 -29.91
CA PRO A 49 3.45 -15.12 -31.20
C PRO A 49 2.05 -15.74 -31.35
N SER A 50 1.39 -15.41 -32.47
CA SER A 50 0.19 -16.13 -32.91
C SER A 50 0.39 -17.62 -32.64
N PRO A 51 -0.58 -18.34 -32.04
CA PRO A 51 -0.44 -19.77 -31.92
C PRO A 51 -0.19 -20.29 -33.32
N GLN A 52 1.02 -20.80 -33.57
CA GLN A 52 1.28 -21.50 -34.80
C GLN A 52 0.28 -22.65 -34.82
N SER A 53 -0.48 -22.68 -35.91
CA SER A 53 -1.50 -23.66 -36.23
C SER A 53 -1.04 -25.08 -35.90
N SER A 54 -1.40 -25.58 -34.73
CA SER A 54 -1.47 -27.00 -34.45
C SER A 54 -2.96 -27.37 -34.46
N PRO A 55 -3.43 -28.15 -35.44
CA PRO A 55 -4.81 -28.58 -35.47
C PRO A 55 -4.93 -29.85 -34.61
N ALA A 56 -5.21 -29.71 -33.32
CA ALA A 56 -5.75 -30.84 -32.55
C ALA A 56 -6.43 -30.41 -31.25
N SER A 57 -7.67 -30.85 -31.12
CA SER A 57 -8.46 -31.02 -29.89
C SER A 57 -9.19 -29.82 -29.27
N GLY A 58 -10.49 -29.73 -29.60
CA GLY A 58 -11.55 -29.86 -28.61
C GLY A 58 -11.82 -28.71 -27.62
N ARG A 59 -12.80 -27.86 -27.94
CA ARG A 59 -13.73 -27.15 -27.02
C ARG A 59 -13.19 -26.69 -25.64
N GLY A 60 -12.01 -26.06 -25.60
CA GLY A 60 -11.47 -25.42 -24.37
C GLY A 60 -10.77 -24.07 -24.57
N GLY A 61 -10.69 -23.56 -25.80
CA GLY A 61 -9.67 -22.57 -26.23
C GLY A 61 -9.86 -21.10 -25.84
N GLU A 62 -10.91 -20.72 -25.10
CA GLU A 62 -11.12 -19.30 -24.71
C GLU A 62 -10.60 -18.98 -23.31
N ARG A 63 -10.41 -19.97 -22.42
CA ARG A 63 -9.94 -19.73 -21.03
C ARG A 63 -8.43 -19.65 -20.88
N GLU A 64 -7.65 -20.00 -21.90
CA GLU A 64 -6.19 -20.15 -21.76
C GLU A 64 -5.39 -18.88 -22.10
N LYS A 65 -6.01 -17.87 -22.73
CA LYS A 65 -5.34 -16.64 -23.19
C LYS A 65 -5.26 -15.52 -22.15
N GLN A 66 -5.80 -15.69 -20.94
CA GLN A 66 -5.98 -14.59 -19.98
C GLN A 66 -4.90 -14.48 -18.88
N LEU A 67 -3.78 -15.23 -18.95
CA LEU A 67 -2.95 -15.46 -17.76
C LEU A 67 -1.45 -15.09 -17.84
N LEU A 68 -1.04 -14.20 -18.75
CA LEU A 68 0.36 -13.73 -18.81
C LEU A 68 0.56 -12.23 -18.55
N ILE A 69 -0.49 -11.47 -18.28
CA ILE A 69 -0.36 -10.06 -17.89
C ILE A 69 -0.37 -9.98 -16.36
N PRO A 70 0.67 -9.43 -15.71
CA PRO A 70 0.65 -9.21 -14.27
C PRO A 70 -0.57 -8.40 -13.82
N GLU A 71 -1.27 -8.86 -12.77
CA GLU A 71 -2.35 -8.09 -12.15
C GLU A 71 -1.76 -6.86 -11.47
N MET A 72 -2.17 -5.67 -11.88
CA MET A 72 -1.72 -4.42 -11.25
C MET A 72 -2.64 -4.05 -10.10
N PHE A 73 -2.07 -3.66 -8.98
CA PHE A 73 -2.85 -3.12 -7.87
C PHE A 73 -2.18 -1.92 -7.20
N SER A 74 -3.00 -1.06 -6.60
CA SER A 74 -2.55 0.03 -5.74
C SER A 74 -3.25 -0.05 -4.38
N LEU A 75 -2.61 0.53 -3.36
CA LEU A 75 -3.15 0.62 -2.02
C LEU A 75 -3.66 2.04 -1.77
N ASP A 76 -4.98 2.20 -1.74
CA ASP A 76 -5.56 3.45 -1.29
C ASP A 76 -5.58 3.50 0.23
N THR A 77 -4.64 4.24 0.79
CA THR A 77 -4.51 4.42 2.24
C THR A 77 -5.63 5.27 2.86
N GLY A 78 -6.51 5.88 2.07
CA GLY A 78 -7.47 6.91 2.48
C GLY A 78 -6.81 8.24 2.88
N ARG A 79 -5.52 8.40 2.59
CA ARG A 79 -4.68 9.54 2.98
C ARG A 79 -3.72 9.93 1.85
N LEU A 80 -4.02 9.58 0.61
CA LEU A 80 -3.19 9.93 -0.55
C LEU A 80 -3.46 11.40 -0.96
N PRO A 81 -2.49 12.09 -1.59
CA PRO A 81 -2.73 13.41 -2.19
C PRO A 81 -3.76 13.35 -3.32
N GLN A 82 -4.43 14.47 -3.59
CA GLN A 82 -5.41 14.58 -4.69
C GLN A 82 -4.77 14.24 -6.05
N GLU A 83 -3.53 14.66 -6.28
CA GLU A 83 -2.80 14.38 -7.51
C GLU A 83 -2.58 12.87 -7.75
N THR A 84 -2.52 12.07 -6.69
CA THR A 84 -2.46 10.60 -6.80
C THR A 84 -3.79 10.03 -7.27
N TYR A 85 -4.93 10.56 -6.77
CA TYR A 85 -6.25 10.16 -7.25
C TYR A 85 -6.50 10.58 -8.70
N ASP A 86 -6.06 11.79 -9.08
CA ASP A 86 -6.13 12.27 -10.45
C ASP A 86 -5.32 11.35 -11.40
N LEU A 87 -4.14 10.91 -10.95
CA LEU A 87 -3.33 9.94 -11.68
C LEU A 87 -4.00 8.56 -11.77
N MET A 88 -4.61 8.04 -10.69
CA MET A 88 -5.40 6.80 -10.75
C MET A 88 -6.48 6.89 -11.84
N GLN A 89 -7.17 8.02 -11.93
CA GLN A 89 -8.18 8.24 -12.95
C GLN A 89 -7.58 8.36 -14.36
N ALA A 90 -6.42 9.00 -14.52
CA ALA A 90 -5.71 9.08 -15.79
C ALA A 90 -5.24 7.68 -16.26
N VAL A 91 -4.70 6.86 -15.35
CA VAL A 91 -4.30 5.47 -15.62
C VAL A 91 -5.48 4.63 -16.09
N ARG A 92 -6.62 4.71 -15.38
CA ARG A 92 -7.87 4.03 -15.77
C ARG A 92 -8.34 4.41 -17.17
N LYS A 93 -8.21 5.68 -17.56
CA LYS A 93 -8.61 6.16 -18.89
C LYS A 93 -7.61 5.75 -19.98
N ARG A 94 -6.32 5.70 -19.65
CA ARG A 94 -5.23 5.53 -20.61
C ARG A 94 -4.92 4.08 -20.96
N TYR A 95 -5.07 3.17 -20.01
CA TYR A 95 -4.67 1.76 -20.14
C TYR A 95 -5.86 0.82 -20.01
N SER A 96 -5.88 -0.23 -20.83
CA SER A 96 -6.93 -1.28 -20.80
C SER A 96 -6.74 -2.28 -19.67
N VAL A 97 -5.52 -2.44 -19.16
CA VAL A 97 -5.22 -3.30 -18.01
C VAL A 97 -5.68 -2.60 -16.74
N PRO A 98 -6.62 -3.19 -15.97
CA PRO A 98 -7.19 -2.53 -14.81
C PRO A 98 -6.16 -2.39 -13.67
N LEU A 99 -6.17 -1.23 -13.02
CA LEU A 99 -5.50 -1.02 -11.73
C LEU A 99 -6.49 -1.36 -10.61
N LYS A 100 -6.29 -2.50 -9.94
CA LYS A 100 -7.13 -2.91 -8.81
C LYS A 100 -6.78 -2.07 -7.57
N ILE A 101 -7.77 -1.51 -6.89
CA ILE A 101 -7.55 -0.69 -5.70
C ILE A 101 -7.93 -1.48 -4.45
N TYR A 102 -7.00 -1.57 -3.51
CA TYR A 102 -7.26 -2.14 -2.18
C TYR A 102 -7.32 -1.01 -1.14
N PHE A 103 -8.42 -0.99 -0.41
CA PHE A 103 -8.63 -0.10 0.74
C PHE A 103 -8.28 -0.83 2.04
N PRO A 104 -7.87 -0.13 3.11
CA PRO A 104 -7.73 -0.73 4.42
C PRO A 104 -9.06 -1.26 4.96
N ASP A 105 -8.98 -2.25 5.85
CA ASP A 105 -10.13 -2.64 6.67
C ASP A 105 -10.63 -1.43 7.48
N SER A 106 -11.90 -1.06 7.30
CA SER A 106 -12.48 0.12 7.92
C SER A 106 -12.56 -0.01 9.44
N LYS A 107 -12.82 -1.21 9.97
CA LYS A 107 -12.90 -1.44 11.42
C LYS A 107 -11.54 -1.19 12.08
N LEU A 108 -10.46 -1.70 11.48
CA LEU A 108 -9.11 -1.45 11.97
C LEU A 108 -8.74 0.04 11.94
N VAL A 109 -9.21 0.77 10.91
CA VAL A 109 -9.00 2.22 10.82
C VAL A 109 -9.79 2.96 11.90
N GLU A 110 -11.07 2.61 12.09
CA GLU A 110 -11.95 3.20 13.10
C GLU A 110 -11.40 3.01 14.52
N GLU A 111 -10.98 1.78 14.85
CA GLU A 111 -10.35 1.46 16.14
C GLU A 111 -9.08 2.27 16.38
N TYR A 112 -8.19 2.35 15.39
CA TYR A 112 -6.97 3.13 15.49
C TYR A 112 -7.26 4.61 15.71
N VAL A 113 -8.20 5.18 14.95
CA VAL A 113 -8.57 6.60 15.06
C VAL A 113 -9.26 6.89 16.39
N ALA A 114 -10.11 6.00 16.90
CA ALA A 114 -10.76 6.16 18.20
C ALA A 114 -9.74 6.21 19.35
N GLN A 115 -8.67 5.42 19.26
CA GLN A 115 -7.64 5.30 20.30
C GLN A 115 -6.54 6.36 20.19
N ASN A 116 -6.13 6.73 18.97
CA ASN A 116 -4.94 7.56 18.72
C ASN A 116 -5.29 8.91 18.06
N GLY A 117 -6.56 9.16 17.75
CA GLY A 117 -6.97 10.30 16.93
C GLY A 117 -6.62 10.14 15.44
N VAL A 118 -7.17 11.04 14.62
CA VAL A 118 -7.00 11.01 13.15
C VAL A 118 -5.54 11.14 12.69
N ASN A 119 -4.70 11.74 13.55
CA ASN A 119 -3.30 12.08 13.28
C ASN A 119 -2.32 11.45 14.29
N GLY A 120 -2.74 10.44 15.06
CA GLY A 120 -1.90 9.84 16.11
C GLY A 120 -0.58 9.24 15.63
N PHE A 121 -0.39 9.09 14.31
CA PHE A 121 0.87 8.66 13.72
C PHE A 121 1.99 9.70 13.85
N TYR A 122 1.72 10.92 14.32
CA TYR A 122 2.76 11.88 14.70
C TYR A 122 3.29 11.66 16.12
N ASP A 123 2.53 10.95 16.97
CA ASP A 123 2.81 10.89 18.40
C ASP A 123 4.01 9.99 18.72
N SER A 124 4.21 8.92 17.92
CA SER A 124 5.34 8.01 18.07
C SER A 124 5.62 7.20 16.81
N VAL A 125 6.84 6.66 16.72
CA VAL A 125 7.25 5.74 15.65
C VAL A 125 6.39 4.48 15.67
N GLU A 126 6.02 3.99 16.85
CA GLU A 126 5.15 2.84 17.06
C GLU A 126 3.75 3.11 16.51
N SER A 127 3.17 4.26 16.84
CA SER A 127 1.85 4.66 16.34
C SER A 127 1.86 4.84 14.82
N ARG A 128 2.91 5.45 14.27
CA ARG A 128 3.12 5.53 12.81
C ARG A 128 3.20 4.14 12.17
N LYS A 129 3.99 3.22 12.75
CA LYS A 129 4.11 1.84 12.26
C LYS A 129 2.76 1.14 12.30
N ARG A 130 1.94 1.34 13.34
CA ARG A 130 0.58 0.80 13.43
C ARG A 130 -0.34 1.37 12.35
N CYS A 131 -0.32 2.68 12.13
CA CYS A 131 -1.03 3.34 11.03
C CYS A 131 -0.62 2.76 9.67
N CYS A 132 0.68 2.60 9.42
CA CYS A 132 1.20 1.99 8.19
C CYS A 132 0.82 0.52 8.07
N TYR A 133 0.78 -0.23 9.17
CA TYR A 133 0.35 -1.62 9.17
C TYR A 133 -1.09 -1.73 8.68
N ILE A 134 -2.01 -0.99 9.31
CA ILE A 134 -3.44 -1.01 8.98
C ILE A 134 -3.67 -0.51 7.54
N ARG A 135 -3.03 0.60 7.17
CA ARG A 135 -3.29 1.26 5.88
C ARG A 135 -2.52 0.69 4.70
N LYS A 136 -1.47 -0.10 4.92
CA LYS A 136 -0.58 -0.57 3.85
C LYS A 136 -0.23 -2.05 3.96
N VAL A 137 0.22 -2.52 5.12
CA VAL A 137 0.70 -3.91 5.26
C VAL A 137 -0.44 -4.91 5.20
N GLU A 138 -1.53 -4.66 5.92
CA GLU A 138 -2.75 -5.46 5.88
C GLU A 138 -3.33 -5.56 4.45
N PRO A 139 -3.63 -4.45 3.74
CA PRO A 139 -4.18 -4.53 2.40
C PRO A 139 -3.19 -5.10 1.38
N LEU A 140 -1.87 -4.90 1.57
CA LEU A 140 -0.85 -5.57 0.76
C LEU A 140 -0.96 -7.09 0.89
N ARG A 141 -1.04 -7.63 2.12
CA ARG A 141 -1.15 -9.09 2.34
C ARG A 141 -2.37 -9.68 1.64
N ARG A 142 -3.51 -8.99 1.66
CA ARG A 142 -4.71 -9.40 0.90
C ARG A 142 -4.47 -9.36 -0.61
N ALA A 143 -3.79 -8.33 -1.12
CA ALA A 143 -3.49 -8.20 -2.54
C ALA A 143 -2.52 -9.27 -3.06
N LEU A 144 -1.57 -9.69 -2.22
CA LEU A 144 -0.59 -10.73 -2.52
C LEU A 144 -1.16 -12.15 -2.38
N SER A 145 -2.27 -12.34 -1.68
CA SER A 145 -2.84 -13.66 -1.43
C SER A 145 -3.14 -14.40 -2.74
N GLY A 146 -2.67 -15.65 -2.83
CA GLY A 146 -2.85 -16.51 -4.01
C GLY A 146 -1.94 -16.16 -5.20
N LYS A 147 -1.01 -15.21 -5.05
CA LYS A 147 -0.01 -14.89 -6.09
C LYS A 147 1.27 -15.69 -5.86
N ARG A 148 1.95 -16.00 -6.97
CA ARG A 148 3.23 -16.74 -6.98
C ARG A 148 4.44 -15.84 -7.22
N ALA A 149 4.21 -14.64 -7.75
CA ALA A 149 5.23 -13.61 -7.84
C ALA A 149 4.72 -12.19 -7.63
N TRP A 150 5.63 -11.33 -7.17
CA TRP A 150 5.41 -9.93 -6.86
C TRP A 150 6.45 -9.04 -7.56
N ILE A 151 5.99 -8.18 -8.46
CA ILE A 151 6.78 -7.15 -9.12
C ILE A 151 6.74 -5.86 -8.31
N THR A 152 7.87 -5.16 -8.20
CA THR A 152 7.97 -3.81 -7.63
C THR A 152 8.79 -2.88 -8.54
N GLY A 153 8.57 -1.56 -8.43
CA GLY A 153 9.39 -0.54 -9.09
C GLY A 153 10.72 -0.21 -8.40
N MET A 154 11.16 -1.00 -7.42
CA MET A 154 12.38 -0.70 -6.67
C MET A 154 13.60 -0.58 -7.58
N ARG A 155 14.39 0.47 -7.35
CA ARG A 155 15.69 0.69 -7.99
C ARG A 155 16.80 0.79 -6.98
N ARG A 156 18.03 0.52 -7.42
CA ARG A 156 19.25 0.61 -6.62
C ARG A 156 19.58 2.04 -6.21
N ASP A 157 19.23 3.02 -7.04
CA ASP A 157 19.51 4.45 -6.81
C ASP A 157 18.62 5.11 -5.73
N GLN A 158 17.69 4.36 -5.11
CA GLN A 158 16.68 4.94 -4.20
C GLN A 158 16.95 4.82 -2.70
N ALA A 159 17.96 4.05 -2.23
CA ALA A 159 18.35 4.03 -0.82
C ALA A 159 19.71 3.35 -0.56
N VAL A 160 20.39 3.82 0.50
CA VAL A 160 21.70 3.34 0.98
C VAL A 160 21.69 1.87 1.43
N THR A 161 20.55 1.38 1.93
CA THR A 161 20.39 0.00 2.48
C THR A 161 20.02 -1.06 1.44
N ARG A 162 19.96 -0.69 0.15
CA ARG A 162 19.49 -1.54 -0.95
C ARG A 162 20.62 -2.13 -1.81
N GLY A 163 21.86 -2.09 -1.33
CA GLY A 163 23.03 -2.68 -2.03
C GLY A 163 22.86 -4.16 -2.37
N SER A 164 22.08 -4.91 -1.57
CA SER A 164 21.76 -6.32 -1.78
C SER A 164 20.50 -6.58 -2.62
N LEU A 165 19.87 -5.55 -3.21
CA LEU A 165 18.74 -5.80 -4.10
C LEU A 165 19.19 -6.56 -5.34
N GLU A 166 18.45 -7.62 -5.63
CA GLU A 166 18.59 -8.48 -6.80
C GLU A 166 17.42 -8.25 -7.75
N VAL A 167 17.62 -8.55 -9.04
CA VAL A 167 16.54 -8.45 -10.05
C VAL A 167 15.41 -9.42 -9.71
N SER A 168 15.75 -10.58 -9.15
CA SER A 168 14.83 -11.62 -8.77
C SER A 168 15.33 -12.30 -7.49
N SER A 169 14.51 -12.34 -6.44
CA SER A 169 14.83 -13.01 -5.18
C SER A 169 13.58 -13.62 -4.54
N PHE A 170 13.76 -14.67 -3.73
CA PHE A 170 12.63 -15.26 -3.01
C PHE A 170 12.28 -14.41 -1.78
N ASP A 171 11.04 -13.95 -1.69
CA ASP A 171 10.51 -13.23 -0.54
C ASP A 171 9.95 -14.25 0.47
N ALA A 172 10.76 -14.61 1.45
CA ALA A 172 10.40 -15.59 2.47
C ALA A 172 9.22 -15.16 3.34
N ASP A 173 9.03 -13.85 3.56
CA ASP A 173 7.96 -13.32 4.39
C ASP A 173 6.59 -13.49 3.72
N HIS A 174 6.57 -13.45 2.38
CA HIS A 174 5.37 -13.57 1.57
C HIS A 174 5.26 -14.92 0.83
N GLY A 175 6.28 -15.76 0.90
CA GLY A 175 6.31 -17.09 0.28
C GLY A 175 6.25 -17.06 -1.25
N MET A 176 6.84 -16.05 -1.89
CA MET A 176 6.73 -15.84 -3.34
C MET A 176 7.98 -15.25 -3.98
N GLN A 177 8.10 -15.38 -5.30
CA GLN A 177 9.21 -14.79 -6.04
C GLN A 177 9.00 -13.29 -6.19
N LYS A 178 9.99 -12.48 -5.85
CA LYS A 178 9.97 -11.02 -6.00
C LYS A 178 10.85 -10.58 -7.15
N PHE A 179 10.34 -9.65 -7.96
CA PHE A 179 11.05 -9.10 -9.10
C PHE A 179 11.18 -7.58 -9.00
N ASN A 180 12.35 -7.06 -9.37
CA ASN A 180 12.66 -5.63 -9.45
C ASN A 180 13.13 -5.30 -10.90
N PRO A 181 12.23 -5.21 -11.88
CA PRO A 181 12.61 -5.15 -13.30
C PRO A 181 13.31 -3.85 -13.72
N LEU A 182 13.25 -2.81 -12.88
CA LEU A 182 13.90 -1.52 -13.07
C LEU A 182 15.14 -1.34 -12.18
N LEU A 183 15.66 -2.42 -11.59
CA LEU A 183 16.71 -2.37 -10.56
C LEU A 183 17.88 -1.43 -10.91
N ASP A 184 18.39 -1.55 -12.13
CA ASP A 184 19.56 -0.80 -12.62
C ASP A 184 19.18 0.40 -13.51
N TRP A 185 17.92 0.82 -13.52
CA TRP A 185 17.51 2.08 -14.14
C TRP A 185 17.91 3.24 -13.23
N THR A 186 18.44 4.30 -13.85
CA THR A 186 18.69 5.58 -13.19
C THR A 186 17.43 6.44 -13.21
N ASN A 187 17.32 7.38 -12.28
CA ASN A 187 16.25 8.38 -12.30
C ASN A 187 16.15 9.14 -13.65
N ALA A 188 17.29 9.45 -14.28
CA ALA A 188 17.29 10.12 -15.59
C ALA A 188 16.63 9.26 -16.68
N GLU A 189 16.90 7.96 -16.71
CA GLU A 189 16.30 7.02 -17.68
C GLU A 189 14.80 6.81 -17.42
N VAL A 190 14.36 6.78 -16.16
CA VAL A 190 12.94 6.74 -15.80
C VAL A 190 12.21 7.94 -16.38
N TRP A 191 12.72 9.15 -16.15
CA TRP A 191 12.10 10.37 -16.68
C TRP A 191 12.21 10.50 -18.19
N GLU A 192 13.31 10.02 -18.78
CA GLU A 192 13.46 9.96 -20.23
C GLU A 192 12.38 9.08 -20.85
N TYR A 193 12.14 7.88 -20.30
CA TYR A 193 11.08 7.01 -20.75
C TYR A 193 9.69 7.65 -20.63
N ILE A 194 9.39 8.24 -19.46
CA ILE A 194 8.10 8.90 -19.20
C ILE A 194 7.83 9.99 -20.26
N ARG A 195 8.82 10.84 -20.54
CA ARG A 195 8.71 11.92 -21.52
C ARG A 195 8.58 11.40 -22.94
N GLN A 196 9.42 10.45 -23.36
CA GLN A 196 9.38 9.88 -24.72
C GLN A 196 8.06 9.15 -25.02
N ASN A 197 7.45 8.52 -24.01
CA ASN A 197 6.26 7.68 -24.19
C ASN A 197 4.96 8.36 -23.76
N ASN A 198 5.01 9.63 -23.34
CA ASN A 198 3.86 10.38 -22.81
C ASN A 198 3.11 9.60 -21.71
N VAL A 199 3.87 9.01 -20.79
CA VAL A 199 3.32 8.24 -19.67
C VAL A 199 2.70 9.22 -18.66
N PRO A 200 1.43 9.04 -18.23
CA PRO A 200 0.87 9.87 -17.17
C PRO A 200 1.65 9.64 -15.87
N TYR A 201 1.97 10.72 -15.16
CA TYR A 201 2.72 10.68 -13.91
C TYR A 201 2.10 11.64 -12.88
N ASN A 202 2.55 11.54 -11.63
CA ASN A 202 1.99 12.32 -10.54
C ASN A 202 2.53 13.76 -10.60
N LYS A 203 1.64 14.74 -10.76
CA LYS A 203 2.01 16.16 -10.92
C LYS A 203 2.77 16.76 -9.73
N LEU A 204 2.75 16.11 -8.56
CA LEU A 204 3.60 16.52 -7.43
C LEU A 204 5.10 16.40 -7.75
N HIS A 205 5.51 15.54 -8.69
CA HIS A 205 6.89 15.49 -9.13
C HIS A 205 7.37 16.83 -9.72
N ASP A 206 6.50 17.59 -10.39
CA ASP A 206 6.80 18.93 -10.92
C ASP A 206 6.94 19.98 -9.79
N ARG A 207 6.54 19.62 -8.57
CA ARG A 207 6.59 20.44 -7.35
C ARG A 207 7.65 19.94 -6.36
N PHE A 208 8.69 19.27 -6.87
CA PHE A 208 9.81 18.75 -6.09
C PHE A 208 9.43 17.71 -5.03
N TYR A 209 8.47 16.84 -5.34
CA TYR A 209 8.18 15.62 -4.56
C TYR A 209 8.79 14.40 -5.24
N PRO A 210 10.07 14.04 -4.98
CA PRO A 210 10.71 12.89 -5.61
C PRO A 210 10.18 11.54 -5.10
N SER A 211 9.69 11.47 -3.86
CA SER A 211 9.02 10.29 -3.30
C SER A 211 7.65 10.67 -2.75
N ILE A 212 6.59 10.06 -3.27
CA ILE A 212 5.21 10.38 -2.91
C ILE A 212 4.60 9.22 -2.10
N GLY A 213 3.96 9.54 -0.97
CA GLY A 213 3.23 8.58 -0.15
C GLY A 213 1.90 9.15 0.32
N CYS A 214 1.52 8.89 1.57
CA CYS A 214 0.38 9.58 2.18
C CYS A 214 0.69 11.07 2.28
N ALA A 215 -0.30 11.92 2.00
CA ALA A 215 -0.21 13.38 2.10
C ALA A 215 0.40 13.88 3.43
N PRO A 216 -0.04 13.41 4.63
CA PRO A 216 0.57 13.88 5.89
C PRO A 216 2.01 13.41 6.11
N CYS A 217 2.46 12.39 5.37
CA CYS A 217 3.76 11.74 5.54
C CYS A 217 4.76 12.08 4.44
N THR A 218 4.46 13.11 3.63
CA THR A 218 5.23 13.48 2.44
C THR A 218 5.34 15.00 2.35
N ARG A 219 6.54 15.52 2.15
CA ARG A 219 6.80 16.93 1.80
C ARG A 219 7.69 17.02 0.57
N SER A 220 7.71 18.20 -0.07
CA SER A 220 8.71 18.53 -1.08
C SER A 220 10.11 18.57 -0.48
N VAL A 221 11.12 18.34 -1.30
CA VAL A 221 12.53 18.44 -0.92
C VAL A 221 13.20 19.55 -1.70
N THR A 222 14.24 20.16 -1.12
CA THR A 222 15.08 21.12 -1.85
C THR A 222 15.97 20.38 -2.85
N PRO A 223 16.28 20.95 -4.04
CA PRO A 223 17.26 20.36 -4.94
C PRO A 223 18.59 20.04 -4.23
N GLY A 224 19.05 18.79 -4.34
CA GLY A 224 20.26 18.30 -3.68
C GLY A 224 20.04 17.65 -2.30
N GLU A 225 18.87 17.80 -1.68
CA GLU A 225 18.49 16.95 -0.55
C GLU A 225 18.31 15.49 -0.99
N ASP A 226 18.49 14.57 -0.04
CA ASP A 226 18.14 13.16 -0.24
C ASP A 226 16.70 13.02 -0.73
N ILE A 227 16.48 12.18 -1.74
CA ILE A 227 15.17 12.03 -2.41
C ILE A 227 14.07 11.46 -1.49
N ARG A 228 14.42 10.91 -0.33
CA ARG A 228 13.48 10.40 0.67
C ARG A 228 13.43 11.29 1.92
N SER A 229 14.16 12.40 1.97
CA SER A 229 14.14 13.36 3.09
C SER A 229 12.73 13.93 3.36
N GLY A 230 11.88 13.92 2.34
CA GLY A 230 10.49 14.34 2.43
C GLY A 230 9.55 13.34 3.13
N ARG A 231 10.04 12.13 3.45
CA ARG A 231 9.25 11.05 4.07
C ARG A 231 9.49 11.01 5.57
N TRP A 232 8.41 11.01 6.36
CA TRP A 232 8.49 11.08 7.83
C TRP A 232 9.48 12.14 8.29
N TRP A 233 9.33 13.34 7.72
CA TRP A 233 10.27 14.45 7.84
C TRP A 233 10.41 14.97 9.28
N TRP A 234 9.47 14.61 10.16
CA TRP A 234 9.49 14.88 11.60
C TRP A 234 10.23 13.81 12.43
N GLU A 235 10.58 12.65 11.85
CA GLU A 235 11.32 11.57 12.53
C GLU A 235 12.84 11.64 12.24
N SER A 236 13.66 11.07 13.13
CA SER A 236 15.10 10.90 12.93
C SER A 236 15.39 9.94 11.77
N ALA A 237 16.60 10.04 11.19
CA ALA A 237 16.93 9.36 9.93
C ALA A 237 16.95 7.82 10.04
N GLU A 238 17.16 7.25 11.24
CA GLU A 238 17.32 5.81 11.45
C GLU A 238 16.03 4.98 11.20
N GLY A 239 14.86 5.62 11.04
CA GLY A 239 13.55 4.95 10.92
C GLY A 239 12.83 5.09 9.57
N LYS A 240 13.45 5.73 8.56
CA LYS A 240 12.78 6.24 7.34
C LYS A 240 12.53 5.21 6.23
N GLU A 241 12.24 3.96 6.60
CA GLU A 241 11.78 2.94 5.65
C GLU A 241 10.32 2.52 5.87
N CYS A 242 9.66 2.24 4.75
CA CYS A 242 8.27 1.82 4.75
C CYS A 242 8.18 0.35 5.16
N GLY A 243 7.22 0.03 6.04
CA GLY A 243 6.92 -1.35 6.47
C GLY A 243 6.57 -2.34 5.34
N LEU A 244 6.45 -1.88 4.10
CA LEU A 244 6.19 -2.71 2.92
C LEU A 244 7.43 -3.46 2.40
N HIS A 245 8.62 -3.09 2.85
CA HIS A 245 9.88 -3.48 2.20
C HIS A 245 10.99 -3.87 3.18
N VAL A 246 10.71 -3.80 4.48
CA VAL A 246 11.57 -4.31 5.55
C VAL A 246 11.08 -5.70 5.91
N GLY A 247 12.01 -6.67 5.99
CA GLY A 247 11.68 -8.05 6.32
C GLY A 247 10.83 -8.11 7.59
N ALA A 248 9.80 -8.94 7.59
CA ALA A 248 8.74 -8.96 8.59
C ALA A 248 9.22 -9.52 9.93
N ARG A 249 10.04 -8.77 10.68
CA ARG A 249 10.13 -8.93 12.13
C ARG A 249 8.98 -8.18 12.80
N PHE A 250 7.76 -8.61 12.54
CA PHE A 250 6.57 -8.15 13.26
C PHE A 250 5.86 -9.37 13.83
N ALA A 251 6.20 -9.72 15.07
CA ALA A 251 5.33 -10.55 15.87
C ALA A 251 4.02 -9.75 16.11
N PRO A 252 2.83 -10.36 15.93
CA PRO A 252 1.60 -9.71 16.34
C PRO A 252 1.66 -9.47 17.86
N HIS A 253 1.39 -8.24 18.30
CA HIS A 253 1.08 -8.00 19.70
C HIS A 253 -0.22 -8.77 20.03
N PRO A 254 -0.27 -9.51 21.14
CA PRO A 254 -1.52 -10.14 21.58
C PRO A 254 -2.55 -9.05 21.88
N ASN A 255 -3.76 -9.29 21.41
CA ASN A 255 -4.93 -8.47 21.72
C ASN A 255 -5.25 -8.64 23.22
N PRO A 256 -5.43 -7.58 24.03
CA PRO A 256 -5.79 -7.71 25.45
C PRO A 256 -7.15 -8.38 25.71
N LEU A 257 -7.88 -8.76 24.65
CA LEU A 257 -9.21 -9.36 24.71
C LEU A 257 -9.21 -10.90 24.53
N ASP A 258 -8.06 -11.54 24.34
CA ASP A 258 -7.98 -13.00 24.11
C ASP A 258 -7.77 -13.85 25.39
N GLU A 259 -7.73 -13.25 26.59
CA GLU A 259 -7.46 -13.99 27.84
C GLU A 259 -8.69 -14.56 28.57
N THR A 260 -9.89 -14.53 27.98
CA THR A 260 -11.09 -15.06 28.66
C THR A 260 -11.62 -16.34 28.03
N THR A 261 -10.86 -17.44 28.06
CA THR A 261 -11.44 -18.79 28.13
C THR A 261 -10.39 -19.83 28.52
N SER A 262 -10.34 -20.17 29.81
CA SER A 262 -10.28 -21.54 30.36
C SER A 262 -9.52 -21.57 31.68
N HIS A 263 -10.27 -21.66 32.78
CA HIS A 263 -10.13 -22.74 33.76
C HIS A 263 -11.14 -22.57 34.89
N SER A 264 -12.17 -23.41 34.84
CA SER A 264 -12.86 -23.87 36.03
C SER A 264 -11.87 -24.63 36.91
N THR A 265 -11.80 -24.31 38.22
CA THR A 265 -12.10 -25.24 39.34
C THR A 265 -11.60 -24.70 40.71
N ARG A 266 -12.50 -24.79 41.70
CA ARG A 266 -12.33 -24.82 43.18
C ARG A 266 -12.05 -23.53 43.97
N LEU A 267 -13.14 -23.03 44.56
CA LEU A 267 -13.38 -22.84 46.01
C LEU A 267 -12.16 -22.64 46.92
N GLN A 268 -12.07 -21.44 47.51
CA GLN A 268 -11.78 -21.27 48.94
C GLN A 268 -12.46 -20.00 49.46
N THR A 269 -13.29 -20.19 50.49
CA THR A 269 -13.94 -19.21 51.34
C THR A 269 -12.93 -18.39 52.15
N THR A 270 -13.10 -17.06 52.21
CA THR A 270 -12.91 -16.28 53.45
C THR A 270 -13.47 -14.85 53.33
N ALA A 271 -14.37 -14.54 54.27
CA ALA A 271 -14.58 -13.28 54.98
C ALA A 271 -14.84 -11.97 54.22
N ALA A 272 -16.07 -11.48 54.45
CA ALA A 272 -16.54 -10.12 54.20
C ALA A 272 -15.67 -9.05 54.86
N LYS A 273 -15.54 -7.91 54.17
CA LYS A 273 -15.45 -6.58 54.79
C LYS A 273 -15.99 -5.53 53.82
N SER A 274 -17.08 -4.92 54.25
CA SER A 274 -17.79 -3.80 53.63
C SER A 274 -16.86 -2.61 53.41
N LEU A 275 -16.95 -1.97 52.24
CA LEU A 275 -16.40 -0.64 52.02
C LEU A 275 -17.55 0.35 51.86
N VAL A 276 -17.58 1.30 52.78
CA VAL A 276 -18.52 2.39 52.95
C VAL A 276 -18.30 3.43 51.85
N ILE A 277 -19.37 3.85 51.18
CA ILE A 277 -19.41 5.04 50.31
C ILE A 277 -19.89 6.21 51.18
N PRO A 278 -19.16 7.35 51.27
CA PRO A 278 -19.71 8.54 51.89
C PRO A 278 -20.62 9.28 50.89
N GLU A 279 -21.88 9.40 51.26
CA GLU A 279 -22.81 10.39 50.70
C GLU A 279 -22.39 11.80 51.12
N GLY A 280 -22.48 12.75 50.19
CA GLY A 280 -22.22 14.16 50.39
C GLY A 280 -23.12 14.99 49.47
N GLU A 281 -24.34 15.20 49.97
CA GLU A 281 -25.26 16.33 49.82
C GLU A 281 -25.14 17.23 48.57
N GLY A 282 -26.23 17.27 47.80
CA GLY A 282 -26.39 18.24 46.71
C GLY A 282 -27.73 18.11 45.98
N THR A 283 -28.84 18.21 46.70
CA THR A 283 -30.18 18.29 46.12
C THR A 283 -30.36 19.62 45.38
N ILE A 284 -30.52 19.60 44.05
CA ILE A 284 -31.19 20.69 43.33
C ILE A 284 -32.40 20.12 42.61
N VAL A 285 -33.52 20.75 42.94
CA VAL A 285 -34.90 20.47 42.59
C VAL A 285 -35.14 20.65 41.08
N LEU A 286 -35.72 19.63 40.45
CA LEU A 286 -36.40 19.77 39.16
C LEU A 286 -37.79 20.38 39.39
N SER A 287 -38.17 21.38 38.60
CA SER A 287 -39.56 21.80 38.45
C SER A 287 -39.93 21.83 36.96
N PRO A 288 -41.08 21.24 36.57
CA PRO A 288 -41.49 21.14 35.17
C PRO A 288 -42.43 22.28 34.79
N SER A 289 -42.12 22.97 33.69
CA SER A 289 -43.07 23.70 32.86
C SER A 289 -42.41 23.81 31.48
N GLY A 290 -42.97 23.32 30.38
CA GLY A 290 -44.34 23.50 29.93
C GLY A 290 -44.31 24.55 28.82
N GLY A 291 -44.11 24.12 27.57
CA GLY A 291 -44.07 25.03 26.43
C GLY A 291 -43.76 24.34 25.10
N LYS A 292 -44.80 23.84 24.44
CA LYS A 292 -44.82 23.57 22.99
C LYS A 292 -45.03 24.90 22.24
N LEU A 293 -44.78 24.84 20.92
CA LEU A 293 -45.05 25.80 19.83
C LEU A 293 -43.80 26.64 19.46
N ASP A 294 -43.42 26.83 18.20
CA ASP A 294 -44.09 26.51 16.94
C ASP A 294 -43.08 26.43 15.80
N ARG A 295 -43.51 25.79 14.71
CA ARG A 295 -42.84 25.78 13.40
C ARG A 295 -42.97 27.17 12.76
N GLY A 296 -41.90 27.67 12.18
CA GLY A 296 -41.92 28.85 11.33
C GLY A 296 -40.93 28.72 10.17
N LEU A 297 -41.46 28.43 8.98
CA LEU A 297 -40.78 28.52 7.69
C LEU A 297 -40.44 29.99 7.35
N ALA A 298 -39.26 30.16 6.73
CA ALA A 298 -38.79 31.08 5.68
C ALA A 298 -39.59 32.37 5.34
N PRO A 299 -38.92 33.41 4.81
CA PRO A 299 -38.23 33.35 3.51
C PRO A 299 -36.71 33.28 3.59
#